data_AF-A0AAJ0PVQ5-F1
#
_entry.id   AF-A0AAJ0PVQ5-F1
#
_cell.length_a   1.000
_cell.length_b   1.000
_cell.length_c   1.000
_cell.angle_alpha   90.00
_cell.angle_beta   90.00
_cell.angle_gamma   90.00
#
_symmetry.space_group_name_H-M   'P 1'
#
loop_
_entity.id
_entity.type
_entity.pdbx_description
1 polymer ?
#
loop_
_entity_poly.entity_id
_entity_poly.type
_entity_poly.pdbx_seq_one_letter_code
_entity_poly.pdbx_strand_id
1 'polypeptide(L)' 'GEVGTICRDYCFNGNLIMRATGDRMLLSPPLVVSKTEIDEIVSKAKKAIDATAQQLGLS' A
#
# COMPACT_ATOMS: atom_id res chain seq x y z
N GLY A 1 -6.12 -14.08 2.97
CA GLY A 1 -4.64 -14.00 3.05
C GLY A 1 -4.00 -13.64 1.72
N GLU A 2 -4.65 -13.93 0.59
CA GLU A 2 -4.11 -13.71 -0.76
C GLU A 2 -4.19 -12.23 -1.18
N VAL A 3 -5.28 -11.54 -0.83
CA VAL A 3 -5.50 -10.12 -1.16
C VAL A 3 -4.41 -9.22 -0.59
N GLY A 4 -3.99 -9.46 0.66
CA GLY A 4 -2.89 -8.69 1.25
C GLY A 4 -1.56 -8.88 0.52
N THR A 5 -1.29 -10.07 -0.02
CA THR A 5 -0.06 -10.34 -0.80
C THR A 5 -0.09 -9.62 -2.14
N ILE A 6 -1.24 -9.62 -2.83
CA ILE A 6 -1.44 -8.87 -4.07
C ILE A 6 -1.22 -7.37 -3.83
N CYS A 7 -1.86 -6.83 -2.79
CA CYS A 7 -1.72 -5.41 -2.43
C CYS A 7 -0.27 -5.05 -2.08
N ARG A 8 0.44 -5.93 -1.37
CA ARG A 8 1.87 -5.76 -1.08
C ARG A 8 2.70 -5.64 -2.36
N ASP A 9 2.45 -6.48 -3.35
CA ASP A 9 3.23 -6.49 -4.59
C ASP A 9 2.98 -5.21 -5.41
N TYR A 10 1.74 -4.69 -5.42
CA TYR A 10 1.43 -3.37 -5.98
C TYR A 10 2.12 -2.23 -5.22
N CYS A 11 2.18 -2.28 -3.89
CA CYS A 11 2.94 -1.30 -3.11
C CYS A 11 4.41 -1.31 -3.50
N PHE A 12 5.04 -2.49 -3.62
CA PHE A 12 6.44 -2.62 -4.03
C PHE A 12 6.69 -2.04 -5.43
N ASN A 13 5.83 -2.33 -6.40
CA ASN A 13 5.93 -1.77 -7.75
C ASN A 13 5.72 -0.24 -7.76
N GLY A 14 4.96 0.30 -6.80
CA GLY A 14 4.73 1.73 -6.60
C GLY A 14 5.81 2.46 -5.80
N ASN A 15 6.96 1.83 -5.54
CA ASN A 15 8.02 2.34 -4.67
C ASN A 15 7.54 2.69 -3.25
N LEU A 16 6.64 1.87 -2.70
CA LEU A 16 6.15 1.97 -1.33
C LEU A 16 6.30 0.63 -0.62
N ILE A 17 7.01 0.62 0.51
CA ILE A 17 7.21 -0.60 1.30
C ILE A 17 6.10 -0.70 2.36
N MET A 18 5.25 -1.71 2.24
CA MET A 18 4.24 -2.07 3.23
C MET A 18 4.30 -3.58 3.50
N ARG A 19 3.96 -3.98 4.73
CA ARG A 19 3.92 -5.39 5.13
C ARG A 19 2.49 -5.91 5.09
N ALA A 20 2.26 -7.04 4.42
CA ALA A 20 1.03 -7.80 4.53
C ALA A 20 1.10 -8.81 5.69
N THR A 21 0.05 -8.87 6.51
CA THR A 21 -0.17 -9.92 7.51
C THR A 21 -1.58 -10.46 7.34
N GLY A 22 -1.71 -11.55 6.57
CA GLY A 22 -3.01 -11.98 6.03
C GLY A 22 -3.53 -10.90 5.08
N ASP A 23 -4.74 -10.40 5.33
CA ASP A 23 -5.35 -9.34 4.52
C ASP A 23 -5.19 -7.94 5.14
N ARG A 24 -4.33 -7.80 6.16
CA ARG A 24 -4.02 -6.52 6.81
C ARG A 24 -2.71 -5.96 6.26
N MET A 25 -2.73 -4.69 5.88
CA MET A 25 -1.56 -3.95 5.43
C MET A 25 -1.04 -3.05 6.56
N LEU A 26 0.26 -3.10 6.84
CA LEU A 26 0.92 -2.34 7.89
C LEU A 26 2.08 -1.52 7.33
N LEU A 27 2.27 -0.31 7.85
CA LEU A 27 3.37 0.59 7.54
C LEU A 27 3.82 1.31 8.81
N SER A 28 5.13 1.51 8.98
CA SER A 28 5.72 2.26 10.09
C SER A 28 6.82 3.14 9.51
N PRO A 29 6.49 4.38 9.09
CA PRO A 29 7.47 5.27 8.51
C PRO A 29 8.41 5.80 9.61
N PRO A 30 9.56 6.38 9.26
CA PRO A 30 10.45 7.02 10.23
C PRO A 30 9.74 8.10 11.05
N LEU A 31 10.09 8.25 12.33
CA LEU A 31 9.48 9.27 13.21
C LEU A 31 9.80 10.72 12.77
N VAL A 32 10.79 10.89 11.90
CA VAL A 32 11.23 12.18 11.36
C VAL A 32 10.49 12.59 10.08
N VAL A 33 9.52 11.78 9.62
CA VAL A 33 8.79 12.02 8.37
C VAL A 33 8.00 13.33 8.43
N SER A 34 8.06 14.10 7.34
CA SER A 34 7.31 15.35 7.18
C SER A 34 5.88 15.09 6.71
N LYS A 35 5.01 16.10 6.86
CA LYS A 35 3.62 16.00 6.39
C LYS A 35 3.52 15.74 4.88
N THR A 36 4.38 16.38 4.08
CA THR A 36 4.40 16.20 2.63
C THR A 36 4.83 14.79 2.22
N GLU A 37 5.78 14.19 2.92
CA GLU A 37 6.15 12.79 2.70
C GLU A 37 5.03 11.83 3.12
N ILE A 38 4.28 12.14 4.19
CA ILE A 38 3.08 11.39 4.56
C ILE A 38 2.03 11.45 3.43
N ASP A 39 1.78 12.62 2.86
CA ASP A 39 0.84 12.77 1.74
C ASP A 39 1.26 11.93 0.53
N GLU A 40 2.57 11.87 0.23
CA GLU A 40 3.12 11.02 -0.83
C GLU A 40 2.91 9.52 -0.52
N ILE A 41 3.19 9.10 0.71
CA ILE A 41 2.98 7.72 1.18
C ILE A 41 1.51 7.32 1.02
N VAL A 42 0.57 8.17 1.49
CA VAL A 42 -0.87 7.91 1.40
C VAL A 42 -1.34 7.87 -0.04
N SER A 43 -0.85 8.77 -0.90
CA SER A 43 -1.18 8.79 -2.33
C SER A 43 -0.72 7.50 -3.03
N LYS A 44 0.49 7.03 -2.74
CA LYS A 44 1.02 5.75 -3.26
C LYS A 44 0.24 4.55 -2.73
N ALA A 45 -0.08 4.53 -1.43
CA ALA A 45 -0.86 3.47 -0.81
C ALA A 45 -2.25 3.36 -1.45
N LYS A 46 -2.91 4.50 -1.69
CA LYS A 46 -4.21 4.54 -2.36
C LYS A 46 -4.14 3.92 -3.77
N LYS A 47 -3.14 4.30 -4.57
CA LYS A 47 -2.95 3.72 -5.93
C LYS A 47 -2.76 2.22 -5.90
N ALA A 48 -2.01 1.69 -4.93
CA ALA A 48 -1.81 0.24 -4.78
C ALA A 48 -3.10 -0.50 -4.39
N ILE A 49 -3.90 0.10 -3.49
CA ILE A 49 -5.20 -0.44 -3.11
C ILE A 49 -6.18 -0.40 -4.29
N ASP A 50 -6.23 0.71 -5.03
CA ASP A 50 -7.09 0.86 -6.22
C ASP A 50 -6.73 -0.17 -7.30
N ALA A 51 -5.43 -0.39 -7.55
CA ALA A 51 -4.95 -1.42 -8.47
C ALA A 51 -5.33 -2.84 -8.01
N THR A 52 -5.25 -3.09 -6.69
CA THR A 52 -5.69 -4.36 -6.10
C THR A 52 -7.19 -4.56 -6.29
N ALA A 53 -8.00 -3.52 -6.06
CA ALA A 53 -9.45 -3.57 -6.24
C ALA A 53 -9.82 -3.84 -7.71
N GLN A 54 -9.14 -3.19 -8.66
CA GLN A 54 -9.34 -3.44 -10.09
C GLN A 54 -8.98 -4.88 -10.48
N GLN A 55 -7.87 -5.43 -9.98
CA GLN A 55 -7.51 -6.82 -10.24
C GLN A 55 -8.55 -7.81 -9.69
N LEU A 56 -9.17 -7.47 -8.56
CA LEU A 56 -10.23 -8.27 -7.95
C LEU A 56 -11.62 -8.04 -8.57
N GLY A 57 -11.75 -7.13 -9.54
CA GLY A 57 -13.02 -6.79 -10.18
C GLY A 57 -13.99 -6.01 -9.28
N LEU A 58 -13.47 -5.29 -8.28
CA LEU A 58 -14.26 -4.55 -7.29
C LEU A 58 -14.40 -3.04 -7.63
N SER A 59 -13.93 -2.59 -8.79
CA SER A 59 -14.00 -1.18 -9.22
C SER A 59 -14.01 -0.98 -10.72
#